data_AF-A0A937VN98-F1
#
_entry.id   AF-A0A937VN98-F1
#
_cell.length_a   1.000
_cell.length_b   1.000
_cell.length_c   1.000
_cell.angle_alpha   90.00
_cell.angle_beta   90.00
_cell.angle_gamma   90.00
#
_symmetry.space_group_name_H-M   'P 1'
#
loop_
_entity.id
_entity.type
_entity.pdbx_description
1 polymer ?
#
loop_
_entity_poly.entity_id
_entity_poly.type
_entity_poly.pdbx_seq_one_letter_code
_entity_poly.pdbx_strand_id
1 'polypeptide(L)'
;MVHKLRLGAGSGWAPSDPQPALELIEKGNIDYLCFDQLAELTMAVLQITKTRDPKRGYAWQHIIDGMKMLLVPAHKKGIKL
;
A
#
# COMPACT_ATOMS: atom_id res chain seq x y z
N MET A 1 -10.67 -18.91 -24.66
CA MET A 1 -10.99 -19.12 -23.23
C MET A 1 -10.80 -17.79 -22.52
N VAL A 2 -11.73 -17.38 -21.65
CA VAL A 2 -11.58 -16.15 -20.85
C VAL A 2 -10.77 -16.51 -19.60
N HIS A 3 -9.63 -15.86 -19.39
CA HIS A 3 -8.83 -16.04 -18.19
C HIS A 3 -9.46 -15.24 -17.04
N LYS A 4 -9.82 -15.90 -15.94
CA LYS A 4 -10.45 -15.26 -14.78
C LYS A 4 -9.36 -14.67 -13.88
N LEU A 5 -9.33 -13.35 -13.78
CA LEU A 5 -8.43 -12.61 -12.89
C LEU A 5 -9.08 -12.32 -11.54
N ARG A 6 -8.29 -12.40 -10.46
CA ARG A 6 -8.68 -12.08 -9.09
C ARG A 6 -7.87 -10.89 -8.58
N LEU A 7 -8.58 -9.82 -8.25
CA LEU A 7 -7.98 -8.57 -7.75
C LEU A 7 -8.24 -8.45 -6.25
N GLY A 8 -7.20 -8.17 -5.48
CA GLY A 8 -7.31 -7.68 -4.11
C GLY A 8 -7.18 -6.16 -4.07
N ALA A 9 -7.77 -5.52 -3.07
CA ALA A 9 -7.65 -4.07 -2.85
C ALA A 9 -7.23 -3.81 -1.40
N GLY A 10 -6.13 -3.09 -1.22
CA GLY A 10 -5.65 -2.62 0.08
C GLY A 10 -5.71 -1.10 0.19
N SER A 11 -5.68 -0.58 1.41
CA SER A 11 -5.67 0.87 1.65
C SER A 11 -4.26 1.45 1.56
N GLY A 12 -4.08 2.51 0.78
CA GLY A 12 -2.75 3.04 0.45
C GLY A 12 -2.41 4.46 0.91
N TRP A 13 -3.34 5.19 1.52
CA TRP A 13 -3.10 6.58 1.98
C TRP A 13 -2.19 6.67 3.21
N ALA A 14 -1.63 7.86 3.51
CA ALA A 14 -0.50 7.99 4.44
C ALA A 14 -0.57 7.30 5.83
N PRO A 15 -1.72 7.24 6.53
CA PRO A 15 -1.89 6.52 7.78
C PRO A 15 -2.59 5.16 7.62
N SER A 16 -2.63 4.59 6.41
CA SER A 16 -3.19 3.26 6.19
C SER A 16 -2.32 2.18 6.83
N ASP A 17 -2.97 1.09 7.22
CA ASP A 17 -2.33 -0.10 7.75
C ASP A 17 -2.07 -1.10 6.59
N PRO A 18 -0.81 -1.53 6.35
CA PRO A 18 -0.50 -2.56 5.35
C PRO A 18 -0.82 -3.99 5.80
N GLN A 19 -1.19 -4.26 7.06
CA GLN A 19 -1.46 -5.62 7.53
C GLN A 19 -2.58 -6.35 6.75
N PRO A 20 -3.73 -5.71 6.43
CA PRO A 20 -4.77 -6.36 5.62
C PRO A 20 -4.31 -6.68 4.19
N ALA A 21 -3.45 -5.84 3.62
CA ALA A 21 -2.83 -6.08 2.32
C ALA A 21 -1.91 -7.31 2.36
N LEU A 22 -1.16 -7.50 3.46
CA LEU A 22 -0.38 -8.72 3.67
C LEU A 22 -1.29 -9.95 3.79
N GLU A 23 -2.41 -9.86 4.51
CA GLU A 23 -3.35 -10.98 4.62
C GLU A 23 -3.94 -11.38 3.25
N LEU A 24 -4.23 -10.41 2.38
CA LEU A 24 -4.64 -10.68 1.00
C LEU A 24 -3.55 -11.42 0.20
N ILE A 25 -2.29 -11.04 0.35
CA ILE A 25 -1.15 -11.76 -0.24
C ILE A 25 -1.09 -13.19 0.32
N GLU A 26 -1.23 -13.35 1.64
CA GLU A 26 -1.06 -14.64 2.31
C GLU A 26 -2.23 -15.61 2.10
N LYS A 27 -3.46 -15.12 1.98
CA LYS A 27 -4.67 -15.97 2.05
C LYS A 27 -5.71 -15.66 0.97
N GLY A 28 -5.60 -14.53 0.26
CA GLY A 28 -6.65 -14.03 -0.66
C GLY A 28 -6.76 -14.76 -2.00
N ASN A 29 -5.74 -15.54 -2.38
CA ASN A 29 -5.64 -16.21 -3.68
C ASN A 29 -5.88 -15.22 -4.84
N ILE A 30 -5.13 -14.12 -4.88
CA ILE A 30 -5.28 -13.03 -5.87
C ILE A 30 -4.11 -13.01 -6.85
N ASP A 31 -4.34 -12.49 -8.05
CA ASP A 31 -3.31 -12.30 -9.08
C ASP A 31 -2.65 -10.91 -8.99
N TYR A 32 -3.46 -9.91 -8.61
CA TYR A 32 -3.02 -8.53 -8.43
C TYR A 32 -3.55 -8.00 -7.10
N LEU A 33 -2.74 -7.19 -6.42
CA LEU A 33 -3.15 -6.40 -5.28
C LEU A 33 -3.02 -4.92 -5.64
N CYS A 34 -4.14 -4.20 -5.64
CA CYS A 34 -4.20 -2.79 -5.96
C CYS A 34 -4.35 -1.95 -4.68
N PHE A 35 -4.04 -0.66 -4.76
CA PHE A 35 -4.22 0.27 -3.64
C PHE A 35 -5.07 1.47 -4.02
N ASP A 36 -6.00 1.85 -3.15
CA ASP A 36 -6.63 3.16 -3.22
C ASP A 36 -5.78 4.21 -2.51
N GLN A 37 -5.52 5.32 -3.21
CA GLN A 37 -4.73 6.43 -2.72
C GLN A 37 -5.63 7.65 -2.54
N LEU A 38 -5.66 8.22 -1.33
CA LEU A 38 -6.38 9.47 -1.05
C LEU A 38 -5.40 10.63 -1.07
N ALA A 39 -5.20 11.22 -2.25
CA ALA A 39 -4.21 12.28 -2.46
C ALA A 39 -4.46 13.49 -1.56
N GLU A 40 -5.69 14.02 -1.51
CA GLU A 40 -6.01 15.23 -0.73
C GLU A 40 -5.73 15.05 0.76
N LEU A 41 -6.23 13.97 1.35
CA LEU A 41 -6.04 13.67 2.76
C LEU A 41 -4.58 13.35 3.09
N THR A 42 -3.88 12.63 2.20
CA THR A 42 -2.44 12.38 2.31
C THR A 42 -1.66 13.69 2.32
N MET A 43 -1.94 14.60 1.38
CA MET A 43 -1.27 15.90 1.31
C MET A 43 -1.54 16.76 2.55
N ALA A 44 -2.77 16.74 3.09
CA ALA A 44 -3.09 17.44 4.34
C ALA A 44 -2.25 16.91 5.53
N VAL A 45 -2.15 15.59 5.68
CA VAL A 45 -1.32 14.96 6.73
C VAL A 45 0.17 15.27 6.54
N LEU A 46 0.67 15.19 5.31
CA LEU A 46 2.06 15.51 5.00
C LEU A 46 2.37 16.98 5.28
N GLN A 47 1.45 17.90 4.97
CA GLN A 47 1.61 19.31 5.28
C GLN A 47 1.66 19.55 6.79
N ILE A 48 0.75 18.95 7.57
CA ILE A 48 0.78 19.03 9.04
C ILE A 48 2.09 18.45 9.61
N THR A 49 2.61 17.38 9.00
CA THR A 49 3.89 16.80 9.43
C THR A 49 5.05 17.75 9.14
N LYS A 50 5.04 18.41 7.98
CA LYS A 50 6.04 19.41 7.58
C LYS A 50 6.03 20.66 8.46
N THR A 51 4.86 21.13 8.91
CA THR A 51 4.79 22.30 9.80
C THR A 51 5.42 22.03 11.17
N ARG A 52 5.41 20.77 11.62
CA ARG A 52 6.04 20.34 12.88
C ARG A 52 7.55 20.10 12.73
N ASP A 53 7.97 19.55 11.58
CA ASP A 53 9.36 19.27 11.26
C ASP A 53 9.62 19.52 9.75
N PRO A 54 10.35 20.59 9.39
CA PRO A 54 10.64 20.91 7.99
C PRO A 54 11.39 19.83 7.21
N LYS A 55 12.03 18.87 7.89
CA LYS A 55 12.70 17.72 7.25
C LYS A 55 11.74 16.58 6.90
N ARG A 56 10.48 16.67 7.33
CA ARG A 56 9.39 15.71 7.02
C ARG A 56 8.44 16.29 5.96
N GLY A 57 7.28 15.66 5.80
CA GLY A 57 6.25 16.06 4.83
C GLY A 57 6.31 15.31 3.51
N TYR A 58 6.96 14.15 3.49
CA TYR A 58 7.01 13.27 2.34
C TYR A 58 6.39 11.92 2.66
N ALA A 59 5.85 11.27 1.65
CA ALA A 59 5.21 9.95 1.71
C ALA A 59 6.17 8.79 2.03
N TRP A 60 7.43 9.06 2.35
CA TRP A 60 8.48 8.05 2.43
C TRP A 60 8.21 7.00 3.51
N GLN A 61 7.77 7.40 4.69
CA GLN A 61 7.60 6.47 5.81
C GLN A 61 6.55 5.38 5.48
N HIS A 62 5.33 5.78 5.13
CA HIS A 62 4.25 4.82 4.90
C HIS A 62 4.43 3.97 3.65
N ILE A 63 4.87 4.57 2.52
CA ILE A 63 5.06 3.82 1.28
C ILE A 63 6.24 2.86 1.43
N ILE A 64 7.39 3.31 1.96
CA ILE A 64 8.57 2.46 2.05
C ILE A 64 8.34 1.32 3.02
N ASP A 65 7.76 1.58 4.20
CA ASP A 65 7.56 0.55 5.21
C ASP A 65 6.48 -0.46 4.78
N GLY A 66 5.40 0.01 4.13
CA GLY A 66 4.43 -0.88 3.49
C GLY A 66 5.05 -1.73 2.39
N MET A 67 5.83 -1.13 1.48
CA MET A 67 6.46 -1.88 0.39
C MET A 67 7.51 -2.89 0.89
N LYS A 68 8.29 -2.57 1.93
CA LYS A 68 9.20 -3.53 2.57
C LYS A 68 8.45 -4.75 3.12
N MET A 69 7.27 -4.53 3.68
CA MET A 69 6.43 -5.59 4.22
C MET A 69 5.81 -6.46 3.11
N LEU A 70 5.42 -5.86 1.98
CA LEU A 70 4.57 -6.51 0.98
C LEU A 70 5.33 -7.08 -0.23
N LEU A 71 6.43 -6.46 -0.67
CA LEU A 71 7.11 -6.81 -1.93
C LEU A 71 7.62 -8.26 -1.96
N VAL A 72 8.34 -8.68 -0.92
CA VAL A 72 8.91 -10.03 -0.83
C VAL A 72 7.83 -11.12 -0.82
N PRO A 73 6.79 -11.07 0.04
CA PRO A 73 5.76 -12.10 0.05
C PRO A 73 4.89 -12.08 -1.23
N ALA A 74 4.59 -10.90 -1.80
CA ALA A 74 3.88 -10.80 -3.07
C ALA A 74 4.66 -11.49 -4.20
N HIS A 75 5.97 -11.16 -4.32
CA HIS A 75 6.84 -11.74 -5.34
C HIS A 75 6.95 -13.26 -5.21
N LYS A 76 7.14 -13.79 -3.98
CA LYS A 76 7.20 -15.23 -3.72
C LYS A 76 5.94 -15.99 -4.15
N LYS A 77 4.78 -15.31 -4.14
CA LYS A 77 3.49 -15.89 -4.53
C LYS A 77 3.10 -15.58 -5.98
N GLY A 78 3.92 -14.85 -6.73
CA GLY A 78 3.61 -14.43 -8.09
C GLY A 78 2.51 -13.37 -8.18
N ILE A 79 2.21 -12.69 -7.07
CA ILE A 79 1.20 -11.62 -7.01
C ILE A 79 1.85 -10.31 -7.47
N LYS A 80 1.15 -9.58 -8.33
CA LYS A 80 1.59 -8.27 -8.82
C LYS A 80 0.98 -7.14 -7.97
N LEU A 81 1.80 -6.16 -7.60
CA LEU A 81 1.40 -4.94 -6.89
C LEU A 81 1.29 -3.78 -7.88
#